data_AF-A0A813C7E4-F1
#
_entry.id   AF-A0A813C7E4-F1
#
_cell.length_a   1.000
_cell.length_b   1.000
_cell.length_c   1.000
_cell.angle_alpha   90.00
_cell.angle_beta   90.00
_cell.angle_gamma   90.00
#
_symmetry.space_group_name_H-M   'P 1'
#
loop_
_entity.id
_entity.type
_entity.pdbx_description
1 polymer ?
#
loop_
_entity_poly.entity_id
_entity_poly.type
_entity_poly.pdbx_seq_one_letter_code
_entity_poly.pdbx_strand_id
1 'polypeptide(L)'
;MCADLADHMQNDRDYIFCNGKVCYKVMDGIASDVVKGYKTAFAYLQEATKHSLHNEDEVLRNALSLRIPCGRFSYAALGSAKILGVSGTVHGLTQYQWQVMQGFGVSSYTLVPSVYGRNNFAFLNQDHGTPITVTTDLFHDVATQVNRIIQQGRAVIVFFRDAHQVEDFQQSPYYGKIQNKNVLLPSLLDKDKDWIIRKAATAGQVTFAAAL
;
A
#
# COMPACT_ATOMS: atom_id res chain seq x y z
N MET A 1 -16.98 17.54 13.13
CA MET A 1 -17.93 17.99 12.09
C MET A 1 -17.32 19.06 11.18
N CYS A 2 -17.12 20.32 11.59
CA CYS A 2 -16.55 21.35 10.68
C CYS A 2 -15.11 21.07 10.24
N ALA A 3 -14.27 20.53 11.13
CA ALA A 3 -12.93 20.07 10.79
C ALA A 3 -12.94 18.91 9.78
N ASP A 4 -13.87 17.95 9.95
CA ASP A 4 -14.01 16.81 9.04
C ASP A 4 -14.50 17.26 7.65
N LEU A 5 -15.33 18.32 7.59
CA LEU A 5 -15.77 18.92 6.33
C LEU A 5 -14.60 19.60 5.60
N ALA A 6 -13.80 20.39 6.32
CA ALA A 6 -12.62 21.06 5.76
C ALA A 6 -11.61 20.02 5.23
N ASP A 7 -11.37 18.95 5.99
CA ASP A 7 -10.51 17.84 5.58
C ASP A 7 -11.07 17.08 4.37
N HIS A 8 -12.39 16.87 4.29
CA HIS A 8 -13.05 16.28 3.12
C HIS A 8 -12.85 17.13 1.86
N MET A 9 -13.02 18.45 1.96
CA MET A 9 -12.85 19.36 0.82
C MET A 9 -11.40 19.48 0.34
N GLN A 10 -10.42 19.34 1.24
CA GLN A 10 -9.00 19.39 0.89
C GLN A 10 -8.48 18.06 0.33
N ASN A 11 -9.08 16.94 0.75
CA ASN A 11 -8.64 15.59 0.40
C ASN A 11 -9.77 14.79 -0.29
N ASP A 12 -10.17 15.22 -1.49
CA ASP A 12 -11.28 14.60 -2.27
C ASP A 12 -10.99 13.16 -2.73
N ARG A 13 -9.72 12.71 -2.65
CA ARG A 13 -9.29 11.34 -3.01
C ARG A 13 -9.15 10.38 -1.83
N ASP A 14 -9.60 10.77 -0.65
CA ASP A 14 -9.30 10.05 0.59
C ASP A 14 -10.22 8.83 0.84
N TYR A 15 -11.20 8.62 -0.05
CA TYR A 15 -12.11 7.47 -0.06
C TYR A 15 -12.25 6.89 -1.47
N ILE A 16 -12.65 5.63 -1.54
CA ILE A 16 -12.96 4.92 -2.79
C ILE A 16 -14.43 4.55 -2.75
N PHE A 17 -15.20 4.90 -3.77
CA PHE A 17 -16.60 4.47 -3.85
C PHE A 17 -16.68 3.13 -4.57
N CYS A 18 -17.11 2.08 -3.86
CA CYS A 18 -17.06 0.70 -4.33
C CYS A 18 -18.35 -0.05 -3.96
N ASN A 19 -19.02 -0.66 -4.94
CA ASN A 19 -20.27 -1.43 -4.74
C ASN A 19 -21.37 -0.69 -3.94
N GLY A 20 -21.58 0.60 -4.23
CA GLY A 20 -22.59 1.41 -3.54
C GLY A 20 -22.22 1.85 -2.12
N LYS A 21 -20.96 1.65 -1.70
CA LYS A 21 -20.46 2.00 -0.37
C LYS A 21 -19.22 2.88 -0.46
N VAL A 22 -19.05 3.75 0.52
CA VAL A 22 -17.79 4.47 0.77
C VAL A 22 -16.82 3.52 1.45
N CYS A 23 -15.66 3.32 0.83
CA CYS A 23 -14.63 2.39 1.23
C CYS A 23 -13.34 3.16 1.53
N TYR A 24 -12.57 2.73 2.54
CA TYR A 24 -11.28 3.33 2.89
C TYR A 24 -10.13 2.34 2.73
N LYS A 25 -8.94 2.86 2.41
CA LYS A 25 -7.71 2.07 2.49
C LYS A 25 -7.41 1.72 3.94
N VAL A 26 -7.24 0.43 4.22
CA VAL A 26 -6.80 -0.08 5.53
C VAL A 26 -5.71 -1.10 5.29
N MET A 27 -4.48 -0.78 5.73
CA MET A 27 -3.28 -1.57 5.42
C MET A 27 -3.17 -1.81 3.90
N ASP A 28 -3.13 -3.08 3.50
CA ASP A 28 -3.02 -3.51 2.12
C ASP A 28 -4.38 -3.73 1.45
N GLY A 29 -5.50 -3.43 2.11
CA GLY A 29 -6.85 -3.73 1.62
C GLY A 29 -7.76 -2.51 1.52
N ILE A 30 -8.95 -2.76 0.98
CA ILE A 30 -10.06 -1.81 1.00
C ILE A 30 -11.11 -2.33 1.99
N ALA A 31 -11.45 -1.51 2.97
CA ALA A 31 -12.43 -1.82 4.00
C ALA A 31 -13.66 -0.93 3.82
N SER A 32 -14.85 -1.55 3.83
CA SER A 32 -16.14 -0.84 3.75
C SER A 32 -16.84 -0.69 5.11
N ASP A 33 -16.29 -1.32 6.14
CA ASP A 33 -16.74 -1.29 7.53
C ASP A 33 -16.04 -0.19 8.36
N VAL A 34 -14.97 0.40 7.82
CA VAL A 34 -14.24 1.50 8.46
C VAL A 34 -14.94 2.82 8.20
N VAL A 35 -15.03 3.64 9.26
CA VAL A 35 -15.67 4.96 9.19
C VAL A 35 -14.73 6.01 9.77
N LYS A 36 -14.45 7.05 8.99
CA LYS A 36 -13.64 8.22 9.39
C LYS A 36 -14.55 9.35 9.88
N GLY A 37 -15.19 9.16 11.04
CA GLY A 37 -16.04 10.19 11.65
C GLY A 37 -17.12 10.73 10.69
N TYR A 38 -17.31 12.05 10.64
CA TYR A 38 -18.29 12.69 9.74
C TYR A 38 -17.81 12.81 8.29
N LYS A 39 -16.51 12.58 8.01
CA LYS A 39 -15.99 12.57 6.65
C LYS A 39 -16.69 11.53 5.79
N THR A 40 -16.97 10.36 6.37
CA THR A 40 -17.73 9.29 5.70
C THR A 40 -19.16 9.72 5.36
N ALA A 41 -19.82 10.47 6.24
CA ALA A 41 -21.17 10.98 5.98
C ALA A 41 -21.16 12.00 4.81
N PHE A 42 -20.18 12.91 4.78
CA PHE A 42 -20.02 13.86 3.68
C PHE A 42 -19.70 13.16 2.35
N ALA A 43 -18.87 12.11 2.36
CA ALA A 43 -18.60 11.30 1.17
C ALA A 43 -19.89 10.64 0.63
N TYR A 44 -20.75 10.07 1.50
CA TYR A 44 -22.04 9.52 1.06
C TYR A 44 -22.98 10.58 0.48
N LEU A 45 -23.03 11.78 1.07
CA LEU A 45 -23.82 12.89 0.52
C LEU A 45 -23.31 13.33 -0.85
N GLN A 46 -21.99 13.45 -1.01
CA GLN A 46 -21.38 13.80 -2.29
C GLN A 46 -21.66 12.72 -3.36
N GLU A 47 -21.57 11.45 -3.02
CA GLU A 47 -21.87 10.37 -3.98
C GLU A 47 -23.36 10.27 -4.30
N ALA A 48 -24.26 10.53 -3.36
CA ALA A 48 -25.70 10.62 -3.62
C ALA A 48 -26.04 11.74 -4.62
N THR A 49 -25.27 12.84 -4.64
CA THR A 49 -25.46 13.89 -5.65
C THR A 49 -24.93 13.52 -7.04
N LYS A 50 -23.99 12.57 -7.14
CA LYS A 50 -23.37 12.15 -8.40
C LYS A 50 -24.09 10.95 -9.02
N HIS A 51 -24.57 10.03 -8.19
CA HIS A 51 -25.07 8.71 -8.58
C HIS A 51 -26.30 8.34 -7.76
N SER A 52 -27.26 7.65 -8.39
CA SER A 52 -28.40 7.08 -7.66
C SER A 52 -27.94 5.87 -6.84
N LEU A 53 -28.06 5.96 -5.51
CA LEU A 53 -27.67 4.89 -4.60
C LEU A 53 -28.79 3.84 -4.54
N HIS A 54 -28.41 2.56 -4.52
CA HIS A 54 -29.38 1.50 -4.24
C HIS A 54 -29.86 1.62 -2.79
N ASN A 55 -31.17 1.68 -2.56
CA ASN A 55 -31.78 1.94 -1.25
C ASN A 55 -31.25 3.21 -0.56
N GLU A 56 -31.18 4.31 -1.32
CA GLU A 56 -30.65 5.61 -0.88
C GLU A 56 -31.14 6.04 0.51
N ASP A 57 -32.45 5.93 0.78
CA ASP A 57 -33.05 6.31 2.06
C ASP A 57 -32.50 5.54 3.27
N GLU A 58 -32.17 4.27 3.09
CA GLU A 58 -31.63 3.41 4.16
C GLU A 58 -30.14 3.70 4.36
N VAL A 59 -29.40 3.82 3.26
CA VAL A 59 -27.96 4.12 3.26
C VAL A 59 -27.69 5.49 3.89
N LEU A 60 -28.44 6.51 3.49
CA LEU A 60 -28.30 7.86 4.04
C LEU A 60 -28.73 7.94 5.51
N ARG A 61 -29.81 7.27 5.92
CA ARG A 61 -30.20 7.21 7.34
C ARG A 61 -29.10 6.61 8.22
N ASN A 62 -28.46 5.54 7.76
CA ASN A 62 -27.36 4.91 8.49
C ASN A 62 -26.08 5.77 8.49
N ALA A 63 -25.77 6.43 7.36
CA ALA A 63 -24.60 7.29 7.21
C ALA A 63 -24.70 8.60 8.02
N LEU A 64 -25.90 9.18 8.13
CA LEU A 64 -26.19 10.45 8.80
C LEU A 64 -26.51 10.30 10.30
N SER A 65 -26.37 9.10 10.86
CA SER A 65 -26.56 8.86 12.29
C SER A 65 -25.51 9.58 13.14
N LEU A 66 -25.93 10.07 14.33
CA LEU A 66 -25.00 10.65 15.31
C LEU A 66 -24.12 9.54 15.89
N ARG A 67 -22.84 9.55 15.52
CA ARG A 67 -21.86 8.59 16.04
C ARG A 67 -21.14 9.16 17.23
N ILE A 68 -21.36 8.56 18.39
CA ILE A 68 -20.63 8.89 19.62
C ILE A 68 -19.43 7.94 19.71
N PRO A 69 -18.19 8.42 19.56
CA PRO A 69 -17.02 7.56 19.68
C PRO A 69 -16.90 7.08 21.14
N CYS A 70 -17.19 5.79 21.39
CA CYS A 70 -17.19 5.22 22.73
C CYS A 70 -15.79 4.88 23.28
N GLY A 71 -14.73 5.12 22.50
CA GLY A 71 -13.35 4.90 22.94
C GLY A 71 -12.39 4.71 21.76
N ARG A 72 -11.09 4.87 22.04
CA ARG A 72 -10.01 4.52 21.10
C ARG A 72 -9.01 3.65 21.86
N PHE A 73 -8.67 2.51 21.30
CA PHE A 73 -7.68 1.60 21.89
C PHE A 73 -6.44 1.61 21.01
N SER A 74 -5.28 1.79 21.65
CA SER A 74 -4.00 1.52 20.98
C SER A 74 -3.79 0.02 20.95
N TYR A 75 -3.40 -0.54 19.81
CA TYR A 75 -3.06 -1.96 19.71
C TYR A 75 -1.99 -2.36 20.73
N ALA A 76 -1.01 -1.48 20.95
CA ALA A 76 0.02 -1.65 21.98
C ALA A 76 -0.54 -1.69 23.42
N ALA A 77 -1.65 -1.02 23.67
CA ALA A 77 -2.28 -0.97 24.99
C ALA A 77 -3.25 -2.12 25.25
N LEU A 78 -3.55 -2.96 24.24
CA LEU A 78 -4.44 -4.11 24.39
C LEU A 78 -3.85 -5.23 25.26
N GLY A 79 -2.61 -5.10 25.73
CA GLY A 79 -2.03 -5.90 26.80
C GLY A 79 -2.20 -7.40 26.59
N SER A 80 -1.58 -7.96 25.54
CA SER A 80 -1.61 -9.41 25.36
C SER A 80 -0.65 -10.09 26.34
N ALA A 81 -1.12 -11.10 27.06
CA ALA A 81 -0.27 -11.93 27.92
C ALA A 81 0.82 -12.67 27.13
N LYS A 82 0.64 -12.89 25.83
CA LYS A 82 1.62 -13.49 24.91
C LYS A 82 1.50 -12.85 23.53
N ILE A 83 2.55 -12.17 23.08
CA ILE A 83 2.64 -11.68 21.70
C ILE A 83 3.46 -12.71 20.92
N LEU A 84 2.83 -13.33 19.91
CA LEU A 84 3.49 -14.21 18.96
C LEU A 84 3.38 -13.58 17.57
N GLY A 85 4.46 -13.58 16.82
CA GLY A 85 4.52 -13.03 15.47
C GLY A 85 5.65 -13.64 14.68
N VAL A 86 5.52 -13.59 13.35
CA VAL A 86 6.55 -14.05 12.42
C VAL A 86 6.88 -12.89 11.50
N SER A 87 8.17 -12.60 11.35
CA SER A 87 8.65 -11.62 10.39
C SER A 87 10.02 -12.02 9.88
N GLY A 88 10.28 -11.78 8.59
CA GLY A 88 11.57 -12.03 7.96
C GLY A 88 12.64 -10.97 8.27
N THR A 89 12.27 -9.85 8.91
CA THR A 89 13.15 -8.68 9.08
C THR A 89 13.54 -8.38 10.52
N VAL A 90 13.08 -9.17 11.50
CA VAL A 90 13.37 -8.93 12.94
C VAL A 90 14.87 -8.90 13.21
N HIS A 91 15.64 -9.75 12.52
CA HIS A 91 17.09 -9.80 12.66
C HIS A 91 17.80 -8.50 12.21
N GLY A 92 17.18 -7.73 11.31
CA GLY A 92 17.73 -6.48 10.81
C GLY A 92 17.42 -5.25 11.67
N LEU A 93 16.74 -5.42 12.81
CA LEU A 93 16.43 -4.32 13.72
C LEU A 93 17.70 -3.80 14.40
N THR A 94 17.81 -2.48 14.51
CA THR A 94 18.86 -1.86 15.31
C THR A 94 18.64 -2.10 16.80
N GLN A 95 19.67 -1.93 17.62
CA GLN A 95 19.57 -2.09 19.07
C GLN A 95 18.46 -1.20 19.67
N TYR A 96 18.33 0.03 19.19
CA TYR A 96 17.28 0.94 19.64
C TYR A 96 15.88 0.42 19.27
N GLN A 97 15.69 -0.04 18.03
CA GLN A 97 14.40 -0.61 17.61
C GLN A 97 14.05 -1.87 18.41
N TRP A 98 15.04 -2.70 18.74
CA TRP A 98 14.85 -3.86 19.59
C TRP A 98 14.43 -3.48 21.02
N GLN A 99 15.03 -2.45 21.61
CA GLN A 99 14.62 -1.93 22.92
C GLN A 99 13.18 -1.44 22.93
N VAL A 100 12.73 -0.77 21.86
CA VAL A 100 11.34 -0.36 21.70
C VAL A 100 10.41 -1.58 21.67
N MET A 101 10.77 -2.64 20.93
CA MET A 101 10.01 -3.90 20.89
C MET A 101 9.87 -4.57 22.26
N GLN A 102 10.92 -4.53 23.08
CA GLN A 102 10.89 -5.05 24.44
C GLN A 102 9.89 -4.30 25.33
N GLY A 103 9.74 -2.98 25.14
CA GLY A 103 8.72 -2.17 25.81
C GLY A 103 7.27 -2.62 25.51
N PHE A 104 7.06 -3.29 24.38
CA PHE A 104 5.77 -3.89 24.01
C PHE A 104 5.63 -5.36 24.42
N GLY A 105 6.57 -5.93 25.18
CA GLY A 105 6.51 -7.31 25.65
C GLY A 105 7.12 -8.35 24.70
N VAL A 106 7.79 -7.93 23.62
CA VAL A 106 8.56 -8.84 22.75
C VAL A 106 9.98 -8.95 23.29
N SER A 107 10.24 -10.00 24.07
CA SER A 107 11.51 -10.20 24.79
C SER A 107 12.53 -11.05 24.03
N SER A 108 12.08 -11.89 23.09
CA SER A 108 12.93 -12.85 22.39
C SER A 108 12.43 -13.12 20.97
N TYR A 109 13.33 -13.53 20.09
CA TYR A 109 13.00 -14.05 18.77
C TYR A 109 13.84 -15.29 18.45
N THR A 110 13.33 -16.15 17.58
CA THR A 110 14.04 -17.32 17.05
C THR A 110 14.21 -17.14 15.55
N LEU A 111 15.43 -17.32 15.05
CA LEU A 111 15.70 -17.30 13.62
C LEU A 111 15.47 -18.70 13.04
N VAL A 112 14.48 -18.83 12.16
CA VAL A 112 14.23 -20.06 11.40
C VAL A 112 14.96 -19.94 10.06
N PRO A 113 15.88 -20.85 9.72
CA PRO A 113 16.63 -20.79 8.47
C PRO A 113 15.70 -21.00 7.26
N SER A 114 16.07 -20.42 6.12
CA SER A 114 15.35 -20.63 4.85
C SER A 114 15.44 -22.08 4.39
N VAL A 115 14.31 -22.64 3.96
CA VAL A 115 14.23 -23.99 3.35
C VAL A 115 14.96 -24.03 2.00
N TYR A 116 15.12 -22.89 1.33
CA TYR A 116 15.67 -22.79 -0.03
C TYR A 116 17.20 -22.59 -0.08
N GLY A 117 17.91 -22.73 1.05
CA GLY A 117 19.36 -22.56 1.10
C GLY A 117 19.83 -21.10 1.01
N ARG A 118 21.07 -20.89 0.52
CA ARG A 118 21.64 -19.54 0.40
C ARG A 118 20.95 -18.76 -0.72
N ASN A 119 20.50 -17.57 -0.38
CA ASN A 119 19.87 -16.66 -1.32
C ASN A 119 20.93 -16.07 -2.29
N ASN A 120 20.64 -16.05 -3.59
CA ASN A 120 21.46 -15.39 -4.61
C ASN A 120 21.21 -13.87 -4.69
N PHE A 121 20.55 -13.32 -3.68
CA PHE A 121 20.26 -11.90 -3.58
C PHE A 121 21.56 -11.14 -3.30
N ALA A 122 22.01 -10.37 -4.30
CA ALA A 122 23.11 -9.44 -4.17
C ALA A 122 22.54 -8.01 -4.28
N PHE A 123 22.85 -7.18 -3.27
CA PHE A 123 22.67 -5.74 -3.42
C PHE A 123 23.66 -5.23 -4.48
N LEU A 124 23.19 -4.34 -5.34
CA LEU A 124 24.07 -3.64 -6.29
C LEU A 124 25.00 -2.74 -5.49
N ASN A 125 26.22 -3.23 -5.28
CA ASN A 125 27.33 -2.55 -4.60
C ASN A 125 28.49 -2.48 -5.59
N GLN A 126 29.61 -1.84 -5.23
CA GLN A 126 30.80 -1.76 -6.11
C GLN A 126 31.24 -3.13 -6.68
N ASP A 127 30.97 -4.24 -5.97
CA ASP A 127 31.30 -5.61 -6.40
C ASP A 127 30.23 -6.31 -7.28
N HIS A 128 28.97 -5.84 -7.28
CA HIS A 128 27.84 -6.55 -7.93
C HIS A 128 27.00 -5.69 -8.87
N GLY A 129 27.55 -4.57 -9.35
CA GLY A 129 26.95 -3.68 -10.34
C GLY A 129 26.71 -2.29 -9.78
N THR A 130 26.70 -1.27 -10.64
CA THR A 130 26.59 0.13 -10.22
C THR A 130 25.17 0.46 -9.74
N PRO A 131 24.98 0.94 -8.49
CA PRO A 131 23.74 1.57 -8.08
C PRO A 131 23.39 2.70 -9.05
N ILE A 132 22.11 2.84 -9.38
CA ILE A 132 21.66 3.97 -10.18
C ILE A 132 21.72 5.20 -9.28
N THR A 133 22.56 6.17 -9.65
CA THR A 133 22.44 7.51 -9.07
C THR A 133 21.27 8.17 -9.77
N VAL A 134 20.16 8.32 -9.06
CA VAL A 134 18.96 9.01 -9.58
C VAL A 134 19.35 10.44 -9.91
N THR A 135 19.27 10.81 -11.19
CA THR A 135 19.50 12.18 -11.65
C THR A 135 18.24 13.03 -11.47
N THR A 136 18.24 14.25 -12.01
CA THR A 136 17.06 15.15 -11.98
C THR A 136 15.84 14.57 -12.70
N ASP A 137 15.98 13.56 -13.57
CA ASP A 137 14.85 12.91 -14.27
C ASP A 137 14.71 11.43 -13.85
N LEU A 138 14.14 11.24 -12.65
CA LEU A 138 13.89 9.93 -12.05
C LEU A 138 13.12 8.98 -12.97
N PHE A 139 12.07 9.47 -13.65
CA PHE A 139 11.20 8.61 -14.46
C PHE A 139 11.90 8.14 -15.73
N HIS A 140 12.75 8.97 -16.33
CA HIS A 140 13.60 8.55 -17.43
C HIS A 140 14.58 7.45 -17.01
N ASP A 141 15.27 7.64 -15.89
CA ASP A 141 16.29 6.71 -15.38
C ASP A 141 15.66 5.34 -15.05
N VAL A 142 14.51 5.35 -14.39
CA VAL A 142 13.73 4.13 -14.09
C VAL A 142 13.36 3.39 -15.37
N ALA A 143 12.78 4.08 -16.36
CA ALA A 143 12.33 3.43 -17.59
C ALA A 143 13.49 2.84 -18.41
N THR A 144 14.61 3.56 -18.48
CA THR A 144 15.83 3.09 -19.16
C THR A 144 16.37 1.80 -18.52
N GLN A 145 16.41 1.75 -17.20
CA GLN A 145 16.93 0.59 -16.46
C GLN A 145 16.00 -0.61 -16.51
N VAL A 146 14.70 -0.38 -16.38
CA VAL A 146 13.67 -1.40 -16.56
C VAL A 146 13.80 -2.06 -17.93
N ASN A 147 13.87 -1.26 -19.01
CA ASN A 147 14.02 -1.80 -20.37
C ASN A 147 15.31 -2.60 -20.55
N ARG A 148 16.43 -2.13 -19.99
CA ARG A 148 17.71 -2.86 -20.04
C ARG A 148 17.61 -4.25 -19.39
N ILE A 149 16.94 -4.35 -18.24
CA ILE A 149 16.80 -5.63 -17.52
C ILE A 149 15.80 -6.57 -18.21
N ILE A 150 14.69 -6.05 -18.75
CA ILE A 150 13.72 -6.84 -19.53
C ILE A 150 14.37 -7.44 -20.78
N GLN A 151 15.24 -6.71 -21.47
CA GLN A 151 15.98 -7.21 -22.63
C GLN A 151 16.86 -8.44 -22.31
N GLN A 152 17.20 -8.64 -21.04
CA GLN A 152 17.91 -9.83 -20.55
C GLN A 152 16.96 -10.99 -20.18
N GLY A 153 15.66 -10.86 -20.44
CA GLY A 153 14.64 -11.85 -20.11
C GLY A 153 14.27 -11.90 -18.63
N ARG A 154 14.67 -10.91 -17.82
CA ARG A 154 14.43 -10.91 -16.37
C ARG A 154 13.16 -10.15 -16.02
N ALA A 155 12.49 -10.59 -14.95
CA ALA A 155 11.38 -9.85 -14.35
C ALA A 155 11.90 -8.67 -13.51
N VAL A 156 11.13 -7.60 -13.42
CA VAL A 156 11.49 -6.39 -12.67
C VAL A 156 10.33 -5.95 -11.77
N ILE A 157 10.64 -5.65 -10.50
CA ILE A 157 9.71 -5.02 -9.58
C ILE A 157 10.30 -3.67 -9.18
N VAL A 158 9.54 -2.59 -9.35
CA VAL A 158 9.94 -1.22 -9.00
C VAL A 158 9.02 -0.71 -7.91
N PHE A 159 9.59 -0.29 -6.80
CA PHE A 159 8.86 0.32 -5.70
C PHE A 159 8.99 1.85 -5.76
N PHE A 160 7.84 2.53 -5.83
CA PHE A 160 7.73 3.96 -5.61
C PHE A 160 7.36 4.25 -4.16
N ARG A 161 7.54 5.48 -3.69
CA ARG A 161 7.26 5.84 -2.29
C ARG A 161 5.80 5.63 -1.91
N ASP A 162 4.89 5.97 -2.82
CA ASP A 162 3.45 5.98 -2.59
C ASP A 162 2.70 5.77 -3.90
N ALA A 163 1.37 5.62 -3.81
CA ALA A 163 0.50 5.41 -4.95
C ALA A 163 0.51 6.61 -5.92
N HIS A 164 0.67 7.84 -5.42
CA HIS A 164 0.68 9.03 -6.27
C HIS A 164 1.90 9.06 -7.18
N GLN A 165 3.08 8.68 -6.70
CA GLN A 165 4.26 8.57 -7.55
C GLN A 165 4.12 7.49 -8.64
N VAL A 166 3.38 6.40 -8.36
CA VAL A 166 3.05 5.41 -9.39
C VAL A 166 2.15 6.03 -10.45
N GLU A 167 1.10 6.75 -10.03
CA GLU A 167 0.17 7.45 -10.94
C GLU A 167 0.89 8.51 -11.79
N ASP A 168 1.76 9.32 -11.19
CA ASP A 168 2.58 10.31 -11.88
C ASP A 168 3.49 9.65 -12.92
N PHE A 169 4.11 8.52 -12.55
CA PHE A 169 4.93 7.77 -13.50
C PHE A 169 4.07 7.22 -14.64
N GLN A 170 2.87 6.70 -14.37
CA GLN A 170 1.94 6.21 -15.40
C GLN A 170 1.55 7.29 -16.42
N GLN A 171 1.44 8.55 -15.98
CA GLN A 171 1.13 9.70 -16.83
C GLN A 171 2.36 10.23 -17.60
N SER A 172 3.56 9.83 -17.21
CA SER A 172 4.79 10.26 -17.87
C SER A 172 4.94 9.67 -19.29
N PRO A 173 5.67 10.35 -20.20
CA PRO A 173 5.95 9.82 -21.54
C PRO A 173 6.84 8.57 -21.53
N TYR A 174 7.44 8.23 -20.39
CA TYR A 174 8.36 7.10 -20.25
C TYR A 174 7.62 5.79 -19.97
N TYR A 175 6.49 5.83 -19.27
CA TYR A 175 5.70 4.63 -18.96
C TYR A 175 5.18 3.95 -20.23
N GLY A 176 4.79 4.72 -21.24
CA GLY A 176 4.35 4.21 -22.54
C GLY A 176 5.39 3.33 -23.24
N LYS A 177 6.69 3.58 -23.02
CA LYS A 177 7.81 2.89 -23.68
C LYS A 177 8.12 1.51 -23.09
N ILE A 178 7.50 1.14 -21.97
CA ILE A 178 7.73 -0.12 -21.28
C ILE A 178 6.70 -1.16 -21.73
N GLN A 179 7.16 -2.36 -22.07
CA GLN A 179 6.30 -3.50 -22.44
C GLN A 179 5.98 -4.37 -21.22
N ASN A 180 4.91 -5.18 -21.28
CA ASN A 180 4.58 -6.20 -20.27
C ASN A 180 4.54 -5.66 -18.82
N LYS A 181 3.91 -4.50 -18.64
CA LYS A 181 3.82 -3.79 -17.36
C LYS A 181 2.52 -4.09 -16.63
N ASN A 182 2.61 -4.24 -15.31
CA ASN A 182 1.51 -4.37 -14.37
C ASN A 182 1.73 -3.35 -13.24
N VAL A 183 0.64 -2.91 -12.60
CA VAL A 183 0.67 -1.90 -11.55
C VAL A 183 -0.02 -2.48 -10.33
N LEU A 184 0.71 -2.57 -9.21
CA LEU A 184 0.23 -3.09 -7.94
C LEU A 184 -0.02 -1.92 -6.99
N LEU A 185 -1.28 -1.51 -6.88
CA LEU A 185 -1.71 -0.46 -5.95
C LEU A 185 -2.45 -1.05 -4.75
N PRO A 186 -2.33 -0.44 -3.56
CA PRO A 186 -3.09 -0.86 -2.39
C PRO A 186 -4.61 -0.78 -2.58
N SER A 187 -5.08 0.09 -3.48
CA SER A 187 -6.49 0.26 -3.84
C SER A 187 -7.05 -0.82 -4.77
N LEU A 188 -6.25 -1.80 -5.20
CA LEU A 188 -6.75 -2.90 -6.02
C LEU A 188 -7.52 -3.92 -5.15
N LEU A 189 -8.45 -4.64 -5.78
CA LEU A 189 -9.12 -5.77 -5.14
C LEU A 189 -8.12 -6.92 -4.94
N ASP A 190 -8.34 -7.73 -3.90
CA ASP A 190 -7.41 -8.82 -3.55
C ASP A 190 -7.22 -9.83 -4.69
N LYS A 191 -8.29 -10.11 -5.46
CA LYS A 191 -8.21 -10.99 -6.63
C LYS A 191 -7.27 -10.46 -7.71
N ASP A 192 -7.28 -9.14 -7.93
CA ASP A 192 -6.43 -8.50 -8.92
C ASP A 192 -4.98 -8.46 -8.43
N LYS A 193 -4.77 -8.16 -7.13
CA LYS A 193 -3.45 -8.22 -6.49
C LYS A 193 -2.83 -9.61 -6.62
N ASP A 194 -3.57 -10.66 -6.28
CA ASP A 194 -3.10 -12.04 -6.39
C ASP A 194 -2.68 -12.40 -7.82
N TRP A 195 -3.47 -12.00 -8.81
CA TRP A 195 -3.13 -12.22 -10.21
C TRP A 195 -1.84 -11.50 -10.61
N ILE A 196 -1.69 -10.22 -10.22
CA ILE A 196 -0.49 -9.42 -10.51
C ILE A 196 0.74 -10.03 -9.82
N ILE A 197 0.63 -10.40 -8.55
CA ILE A 197 1.73 -10.98 -7.76
C ILE A 197 2.20 -12.29 -8.39
N ARG A 198 1.28 -13.17 -8.79
CA ARG A 198 1.64 -14.43 -9.48
C ARG A 198 2.36 -14.18 -10.80
N LYS A 199 1.98 -13.12 -11.51
CA LYS A 199 2.58 -12.76 -12.80
C LYS A 199 3.92 -12.02 -12.66
N ALA A 200 4.16 -11.38 -11.52
CA ALA A 200 5.35 -10.56 -11.28
C ALA A 200 6.68 -11.31 -11.42
N ALA A 201 6.68 -12.63 -11.20
CA ALA A 201 7.88 -13.47 -11.33
C ALA A 201 8.13 -13.99 -12.76
N THR A 202 7.23 -13.72 -13.71
CA THR A 202 7.36 -14.22 -15.09
C THR A 202 8.40 -13.41 -15.88
N ALA A 203 9.24 -14.11 -16.65
CA ALA A 203 10.28 -13.52 -17.48
C ALA A 203 9.77 -12.34 -18.34
N GLY A 204 10.50 -11.23 -18.32
CA GLY A 204 10.17 -10.02 -19.07
C GLY A 204 8.93 -9.25 -18.57
N GLN A 205 8.35 -9.61 -17.43
CA GLN A 205 7.30 -8.80 -16.78
C GLN A 205 7.88 -7.68 -15.94
N VAL A 206 7.15 -6.58 -15.88
CA VAL A 206 7.44 -5.47 -14.98
C VAL A 206 6.26 -5.24 -14.06
N THR A 207 6.53 -5.05 -12.78
CA THR A 207 5.53 -4.66 -11.79
C THR A 207 5.96 -3.36 -11.11
N PHE A 208 5.13 -2.32 -11.24
CA PHE A 208 5.30 -1.08 -10.50
C PHE A 208 4.41 -1.13 -9.27
N ALA A 209 4.99 -0.96 -8.09
CA ALA A 209 4.28 -1.04 -6.82
C ALA A 209 4.49 0.22 -6.00
N ALA A 210 3.50 0.61 -5.21
CA ALA A 210 3.70 1.56 -4.13
C ALA A 210 4.31 0.82 -2.93
N ALA A 211 5.30 1.44 -2.27
CA ALA A 211 5.76 0.98 -0.97
C ALA A 211 4.58 1.02 0.02
N LEU A 212 4.50 -0.04 0.83
CA LEU A 212 3.43 -0.26 1.80
C LEU A 212 3.65 0.58 3.05
#